data_AF-A0A392PPW4-F1
#
_entry.id   AF-A0A392PPW4-F1
#
_cell.length_a   1.000
_cell.length_b   1.000
_cell.length_c   1.000
_cell.angle_alpha   90.00
_cell.angle_beta   90.00
_cell.angle_gamma   90.00
#
_symmetry.space_group_name_H-M   'P 1'
#
loop_
_entity.id
_entity.type
_entity.pdbx_description
1 polymer ?
#
loop_
_entity_poly.entity_id
_entity_poly.type
_entity_poly.pdbx_seq_one_letter_code
_entity_poly.pdbx_strand_id
1 'polypeptide(L)'
;MQSHHWVEHLLPILWSYHTTTHSSTCETPFKMVYGTDAMIPAEIDPPSWRTATLTVTENNEALKENLDLLEEVREAAHFREFIVK
;
A
#
# COMPACT_ATOMS: atom_id res chain seq x y z
N MET A 1 -18.18 -18.64 -0.30
CA MET A 1 -18.17 -18.21 1.11
C MET A 1 -17.58 -16.80 1.15
N GLN A 2 -18.41 -15.77 0.98
CA GLN A 2 -18.00 -14.35 0.94
C GLN A 2 -18.26 -13.74 2.32
N SER A 3 -17.37 -13.92 3.30
CA SER A 3 -17.57 -13.39 4.66
C SER A 3 -16.66 -12.21 5.03
N HIS A 4 -15.83 -11.72 4.10
CA HIS A 4 -14.80 -10.70 4.39
C HIS A 4 -15.04 -9.35 3.70
N HIS A 5 -16.12 -9.20 2.93
CA HIS A 5 -16.40 -7.97 2.17
C HIS A 5 -16.66 -6.74 3.07
N TRP A 6 -17.05 -6.95 4.33
CA TRP A 6 -17.25 -5.85 5.28
C TRP A 6 -15.94 -5.16 5.70
N VAL A 7 -14.81 -5.88 5.63
CA VAL A 7 -13.48 -5.36 6.01
C VAL A 7 -13.06 -4.23 5.05
N GLU A 8 -13.42 -4.35 3.78
CA GLU A 8 -13.15 -3.32 2.75
C GLU A 8 -13.90 -2.00 3.04
N HIS A 9 -15.04 -2.08 3.74
CA HIS A 9 -15.83 -0.90 4.12
C HIS A 9 -15.49 -0.33 5.50
N LEU A 10 -14.70 -1.04 6.31
CA LEU A 10 -14.39 -0.65 7.68
C LEU A 10 -13.71 0.73 7.74
N LEU A 11 -12.69 0.93 6.89
CA LEU A 11 -11.92 2.16 6.88
C LEU A 11 -12.75 3.38 6.42
N PRO A 12 -13.53 3.31 5.32
CA PRO A 12 -14.47 4.38 4.95
C PRO A 12 -15.52 4.70 6.02
N ILE A 13 -16.08 3.68 6.69
CA ILE A 13 -17.10 3.85 7.74
C ILE A 13 -16.51 4.54 8.96
N LEU A 14 -15.32 4.12 9.41
CA LEU A 14 -14.66 4.73 10.55
C LEU A 14 -14.28 6.19 10.25
N TRP A 15 -13.85 6.47 9.02
CA TRP A 15 -13.55 7.83 8.57
C TRP A 15 -14.79 8.74 8.59
N SER A 16 -15.93 8.26 8.08
CA SER A 16 -17.16 9.05 8.11
C SER A 16 -17.62 9.32 9.54
N TYR A 17 -17.51 8.33 10.43
CA TYR A 17 -17.84 8.49 11.84
C TYR A 17 -16.98 9.56 12.52
N HIS A 18 -15.66 9.56 12.30
CA HIS A 18 -14.75 10.53 12.92
C HIS A 18 -14.92 11.97 12.39
N THR A 19 -15.38 12.13 11.15
CA THR A 19 -15.47 13.43 10.46
C THR A 19 -16.89 14.01 10.42
N THR A 20 -17.91 13.24 10.79
CA THR A 20 -19.29 13.74 10.85
C THR A 20 -19.55 14.46 12.17
N THR A 21 -20.19 15.62 12.11
CA THR A 21 -20.59 16.37 13.29
C THR A 21 -21.69 15.62 14.05
N HIS A 22 -21.51 15.45 15.36
CA HIS A 22 -22.53 14.80 16.18
C HIS A 22 -23.58 15.83 16.63
N SER A 23 -24.87 15.48 16.57
CA SER A 23 -25.97 16.41 16.87
C SER A 23 -25.99 16.91 18.32
N SER A 24 -25.45 16.13 19.26
CA SER A 24 -25.41 16.48 20.68
C SER A 24 -24.25 17.37 21.07
N THR A 25 -23.10 17.28 20.40
CA THR A 25 -21.89 18.07 20.70
C THR A 25 -21.64 19.19 19.69
N CYS A 26 -22.37 19.17 18.56
CA CYS A 26 -22.18 20.06 17.41
C CYS A 26 -20.74 20.04 16.85
N GLU A 27 -19.95 19.03 17.21
CA GLU A 27 -18.53 18.92 16.89
C GLU A 27 -18.22 17.50 16.37
N THR A 28 -17.13 17.36 15.62
CA THR A 28 -16.68 16.05 15.12
C THR A 28 -15.95 15.27 16.21
N PRO A 29 -16.09 13.94 16.31
CA PRO A 29 -15.34 13.13 17.26
C PRO A 29 -13.82 13.34 17.16
N PHE A 30 -13.29 13.51 15.93
CA PHE A 30 -11.87 13.79 15.71
C PHE A 30 -11.43 15.09 16.40
N LYS A 31 -12.20 16.18 16.22
CA LYS A 31 -11.90 17.48 16.84
C LYS A 31 -12.01 17.44 18.36
N MET A 32 -12.88 16.61 18.92
CA MET A 32 -12.98 16.44 20.37
C MET A 32 -11.74 15.75 20.98
N VAL A 33 -11.08 14.85 20.25
CA VAL A 33 -9.89 14.12 20.74
C VAL A 33 -8.61 14.90 20.48
N TYR A 34 -8.47 15.47 19.27
CA TYR A 34 -7.22 16.08 18.82
C TYR A 34 -7.23 17.61 18.83
N GLY A 35 -8.38 18.24 19.12
CA GLY A 35 -8.51 19.69 19.24
C GLY A 35 -8.55 20.44 17.90
N THR A 36 -8.50 19.74 16.77
CA THR A 36 -8.54 20.31 15.41
C THR A 36 -9.44 19.49 14.50
N ASP A 37 -9.96 20.11 13.45
CA ASP A 37 -10.76 19.39 12.46
C ASP A 37 -9.92 18.35 11.70
N ALA A 38 -10.59 17.32 11.20
CA ALA A 38 -9.93 16.25 10.46
C ALA A 38 -9.48 16.75 9.09
N MET A 39 -8.16 16.84 8.87
CA MET A 39 -7.60 17.03 7.55
C MET A 39 -7.59 15.68 6.81
N ILE A 40 -7.89 15.68 5.51
CA ILE A 40 -7.80 14.47 4.67
C ILE A 40 -6.42 13.81 4.91
N PRO A 41 -6.34 12.51 5.23
CA PRO A 41 -5.07 11.87 5.46
C PRO A 41 -4.25 11.98 4.18
N ALA A 42 -3.02 12.46 4.27
CA ALA A 42 -2.07 12.41 3.17
C ALA A 42 -1.78 10.97 2.71
N GLU A 43 -2.25 9.96 3.47
CA GLU A 43 -2.18 8.53 3.18
C GLU A 43 -3.08 8.06 2.04
N ILE A 44 -3.93 8.92 1.47
CA ILE A 44 -4.42 8.69 0.10
C ILE A 44 -3.28 9.05 -0.84
N ASP A 45 -2.22 8.23 -0.84
CA ASP A 45 -1.22 8.30 -1.88
C ASP A 45 -1.95 7.97 -3.19
N PRO A 46 -2.07 8.94 -4.14
CA PRO A 46 -2.64 8.62 -5.43
C PRO A 46 -1.82 7.47 -6.00
N PRO A 47 -2.48 6.45 -6.59
CA PRO A 47 -1.76 5.29 -7.08
C PRO A 47 -0.65 5.78 -8.00
N SER A 48 0.60 5.52 -7.60
CA SER A 48 1.75 5.81 -8.44
C SER A 48 1.55 5.13 -9.79
N TRP A 49 2.15 5.66 -10.86
CA TRP A 49 2.04 5.05 -12.19
C TRP A 49 2.31 3.55 -12.16
N ARG A 50 3.33 3.14 -11.39
CA ARG A 50 3.73 1.73 -11.21
C ARG A 50 2.62 0.88 -10.58
N THR A 51 1.92 1.39 -9.57
CA THR A 51 0.78 0.71 -8.94
C THR A 51 -0.47 0.74 -9.81
N ALA A 52 -0.70 1.83 -10.55
CA ALA A 52 -1.86 1.98 -11.41
C ALA A 52 -1.81 1.08 -12.66
N THR A 53 -0.62 0.83 -13.21
CA THR A 53 -0.41 -0.02 -14.38
C THR A 53 0.08 -1.43 -14.01
N LEU A 54 0.02 -1.82 -12.73
CA LEU A 54 0.57 -3.09 -12.28
C LEU A 54 -0.25 -4.26 -12.83
N THR A 55 0.37 -5.04 -13.70
CA THR A 55 -0.14 -6.30 -14.25
C THR A 55 0.46 -7.46 -13.47
N VAL A 56 -0.33 -8.04 -12.56
CA VAL A 56 0.15 -9.12 -11.66
C VAL A 56 0.70 -10.32 -12.44
N THR A 57 0.14 -10.62 -13.60
CA THR A 57 0.59 -11.71 -14.48
C THR A 57 1.98 -11.44 -15.06
N GLU A 58 2.21 -10.26 -15.63
CA GLU A 58 3.49 -9.88 -16.23
C GLU A 58 4.57 -9.76 -15.15
N ASN A 59 4.23 -9.21 -13.98
CA ASN A 59 5.17 -9.13 -12.85
C ASN A 59 5.56 -10.53 -12.34
N ASN A 60 4.63 -11.48 -12.30
CA ASN A 60 4.93 -12.85 -11.89
C ASN A 60 5.78 -13.60 -12.93
N GLU A 61 5.58 -13.33 -14.22
CA GLU A 61 6.39 -13.90 -15.30
C GLU A 61 7.81 -13.33 -15.25
N ALA A 62 7.96 -12.01 -15.19
CA ALA A 62 9.26 -11.35 -15.01
C ALA A 62 9.97 -11.80 -13.73
N LEU A 63 9.23 -12.05 -12.63
CA LEU A 63 9.82 -12.57 -11.41
C LEU A 63 10.40 -13.98 -11.60
N LYS A 64 9.72 -14.85 -12.34
CA LYS A 64 10.23 -16.20 -12.65
C LYS A 64 11.50 -16.13 -13.50
N GLU A 65 11.50 -15.32 -14.55
CA GLU A 65 12.69 -15.14 -15.39
C GLU A 65 13.88 -14.60 -14.57
N ASN A 66 13.65 -13.64 -13.66
CA ASN A 66 14.69 -13.14 -12.78
C ASN A 66 15.23 -14.22 -11.82
N LEU A 67 14.38 -15.15 -11.36
CA LEU A 67 14.80 -16.27 -10.52
C LEU A 67 15.61 -17.30 -11.31
N ASP A 68 15.23 -17.56 -12.56
CA ASP A 68 15.97 -18.47 -13.45
C ASP A 68 17.36 -17.93 -13.77
N LEU A 69 17.49 -16.62 -14.03
CA LEU A 69 18.76 -15.95 -14.33
C LEU A 69 19.63 -15.67 -13.09
N LEU A 70 19.10 -15.86 -11.88
CA LEU A 70 19.75 -15.47 -10.63
C LEU A 70 21.05 -16.25 -10.37
N GLU A 71 21.12 -17.50 -10.82
CA GLU A 71 22.32 -18.32 -10.69
C GLU A 71 23.45 -17.81 -11.62
N GLU A 72 23.13 -17.50 -12.88
CA GLU A 72 24.09 -16.93 -13.83
C GLU A 72 24.63 -15.58 -13.35
N VAL A 73 23.77 -14.73 -12.79
CA VAL A 73 24.18 -13.45 -12.21
C VAL A 73 25.13 -13.65 -11.03
N ARG A 74 24.88 -14.66 -10.18
CA ARG A 74 25.74 -15.01 -9.05
C ARG A 74 27.09 -15.55 -9.51
N GLU A 75 27.11 -16.47 -10.46
CA GLU A 75 28.35 -16.98 -11.04
C GLU A 75 29.17 -15.86 -11.67
N ALA A 76 28.53 -15.00 -12.47
CA ALA A 76 29.20 -13.87 -13.08
C ALA A 76 29.77 -12.88 -12.04
N ALA A 77 29.07 -12.68 -10.91
CA ALA A 77 29.58 -11.88 -9.80
C ALA A 77 30.79 -12.52 -9.13
N HIS A 78 30.75 -13.83 -8.89
CA HIS A 78 31.89 -14.59 -8.35
C HIS A 78 33.11 -14.54 -9.28
N PHE A 79 32.92 -14.68 -10.60
CA PHE A 79 34.02 -14.54 -11.56
C PHE A 79 34.61 -13.12 -11.53
N ARG A 80 33.78 -12.07 -11.50
CA ARG A 80 34.28 -10.69 -11.38
C ARG A 80 35.10 -10.48 -10.11
N GLU A 81 34.64 -11.00 -8.97
CA GLU A 81 35.36 -10.89 -7.70
C GLU A 81 36.69 -11.67 -7.72
N PHE A 82 36.69 -12.87 -8.31
CA PHE A 82 37.90 -13.68 -8.46
C PHE A 82 38.92 -13.04 -9.40
N ILE A 83 38.48 -12.36 -10.46
CA ILE A 83 39.36 -11.67 -11.42
C ILE A 83 39.93 -10.36 -10.85
N VAL A 84 39.20 -9.71 -9.95
CA VAL A 84 39.64 -8.45 -9.31
C VAL A 84 40.64 -8.70 -8.17
N LYS A 85 40.78 -9.95 -7.70
CA LYS A 85 41.68 -10.36 -6.62
C LYS A 85 42.99 -10.95 -7.14
#